data_AF-A0A9D2R9T6-F1
#
_entry.id   AF-A0A9D2R9T6-F1
#
_cell.length_a   1.000
_cell.length_b   1.000
_cell.length_c   1.000
_cell.angle_alpha   90.00
_cell.angle_beta   90.00
_cell.angle_gamma   90.00
#
_symmetry.space_group_name_H-M   'P 1'
#
loop_
_entity.id
_entity.type
_entity.pdbx_description
1 polymer ?
#
loop_
_entity_poly.entity_id
_entity_poly.type
_entity_poly.pdbx_seq_one_letter_code
_entity_poly.pdbx_strand_id
1 'polypeptide(L)'
;MKKFIIYLLKPFSFLPALLVMYMIFSFSNQTGVDSGNLSYKVSYGIVSVADRVLEKNLSEGDKEYYAGEIELPVRKLAHMTEYCILAICISFPLYVYGLRGFWLFIFAGLFCVAFACTDEFHQSFVAGRSPAKRDVAIDSLGALFGIVLVQLFCHGFTKQSR
;
A
#
# COMPACT_ATOMS: atom_id res chain seq x y z
N MET A 1 27.38 23.26 -13.34
CA MET A 1 26.72 23.36 -12.00
C MET A 1 25.24 22.98 -12.03
N LYS A 2 24.35 23.65 -12.78
CA LYS A 2 22.90 23.31 -12.80
C LYS A 2 22.57 21.86 -13.21
N LYS A 3 23.21 21.32 -14.26
CA LYS A 3 23.03 19.91 -14.67
C LYS A 3 23.47 18.92 -13.59
N PHE A 4 24.60 19.18 -12.93
CA PHE A 4 25.11 18.35 -11.84
C PHE A 4 24.13 18.28 -10.66
N ILE A 5 23.58 19.44 -10.24
CA ILE A 5 22.55 19.51 -9.19
C ILE A 5 21.31 18.71 -9.59
N ILE A 6 20.85 18.81 -10.84
CA ILE A 6 19.69 18.05 -11.31
C ILE A 6 19.97 16.54 -11.30
N TYR A 7 21.13 16.09 -11.76
CA TYR A 7 21.50 14.66 -11.71
C TYR A 7 21.63 14.14 -10.27
N LEU A 8 22.07 14.99 -9.34
CA LEU A 8 22.16 14.66 -7.91
C LEU A 8 20.77 14.59 -7.24
N LEU A 9 19.85 15.50 -7.60
CA LEU A 9 18.51 15.57 -7.00
C LEU A 9 17.52 14.56 -7.59
N LYS A 10 17.75 14.08 -8.81
CA LYS A 10 16.90 13.06 -9.45
C LYS A 10 16.73 11.78 -8.62
N PRO A 11 17.78 11.12 -8.10
CA PRO A 11 17.58 9.95 -7.24
C PRO A 11 16.84 10.30 -5.94
N PHE A 12 16.94 11.53 -5.45
CA PHE A 12 16.22 12.00 -4.26
C PHE A 12 14.70 12.00 -4.42
N SER A 13 14.19 12.02 -5.65
CA SER A 13 12.74 11.92 -5.90
C SER A 13 12.15 10.57 -5.51
N PHE A 14 12.98 9.54 -5.32
CA PHE A 14 12.56 8.21 -4.86
C PHE A 14 12.61 8.07 -3.35
N LEU A 15 13.06 9.09 -2.60
CA LEU A 15 13.09 9.05 -1.14
C LEU A 15 11.72 8.70 -0.53
N PRO A 16 10.58 9.25 -0.99
CA PRO A 16 9.27 8.82 -0.48
C PRO A 16 9.01 7.32 -0.67
N ALA A 17 9.40 6.75 -1.82
CA ALA A 17 9.25 5.31 -2.07
C ALA A 17 10.10 4.49 -1.09
N LEU A 18 11.34 4.91 -0.83
CA LEU A 18 12.21 4.24 0.15
C LEU A 18 11.64 4.29 1.57
N LEU A 19 11.05 5.42 1.97
CA LEU A 19 10.39 5.55 3.28
C LEU A 19 9.17 4.62 3.40
N VAL A 20 8.37 4.52 2.33
CA VAL A 20 7.22 3.60 2.29
C VAL A 20 7.67 2.14 2.32
N MET A 21 8.73 1.78 1.58
CA MET A 21 9.32 0.44 1.63
C MET A 21 9.80 0.09 3.04
N TYR A 22 10.48 1.02 3.72
CA TYR A 22 10.91 0.83 5.10
C TYR A 22 9.72 0.63 6.06
N MET A 23 8.66 1.44 5.89
CA MET A 23 7.44 1.32 6.68
C MET A 23 6.76 -0.04 6.47
N ILE A 24 6.62 -0.50 5.22
CA ILE A 24 6.04 -1.83 4.90
C ILE A 24 6.85 -2.93 5.59
N PHE A 25 8.17 -2.94 5.44
CA PHE A 25 9.03 -3.92 6.11
C PHE A 25 8.90 -3.87 7.64
N SER A 26 8.76 -2.68 8.22
CA SER A 26 8.56 -2.54 9.67
C SER A 26 7.25 -3.16 10.13
N PHE A 27 6.17 -3.03 9.37
CA PHE A 27 4.89 -3.69 9.66
C PHE A 27 4.93 -5.20 9.39
N SER A 28 5.61 -5.63 8.33
CA SER A 28 5.79 -7.05 8.01
C SER A 28 6.68 -7.79 9.01
N ASN A 29 7.56 -7.08 9.72
CA ASN A 29 8.37 -7.65 10.79
C ASN A 29 7.58 -7.92 12.09
N GLN A 30 6.34 -7.45 12.19
CA GLN A 30 5.48 -7.73 13.34
C GLN A 30 4.92 -9.15 13.29
N THR A 31 4.84 -9.79 14.46
CA THR A 31 4.23 -11.12 14.58
C THR A 31 2.78 -11.12 14.08
N GLY A 32 2.27 -12.31 13.74
CA GLY A 32 0.86 -12.45 13.33
C GLY A 32 -0.12 -11.97 14.41
N VAL A 33 0.27 -12.11 15.69
CA VAL A 33 -0.54 -11.66 16.84
C VAL A 33 -0.51 -10.14 16.98
N ASP A 34 0.68 -9.52 16.88
CA ASP A 34 0.81 -8.07 17.03
C ASP A 34 0.11 -7.31 15.90
N SER A 35 0.33 -7.76 14.67
CA SER A 35 -0.33 -7.20 13.48
C SER A 35 -1.85 -7.41 13.49
N GLY A 36 -2.31 -8.56 13.99
CA GLY A 36 -3.72 -8.83 14.18
C GLY A 36 -4.35 -7.92 15.23
N ASN A 37 -3.70 -7.72 16.38
CA ASN A 37 -4.17 -6.83 17.43
C ASN A 37 -4.27 -5.37 16.96
N LEU A 38 -3.32 -4.90 16.14
CA LEU A 38 -3.38 -3.56 15.55
C LEU A 38 -4.59 -3.43 14.62
N SER A 39 -4.77 -4.42 13.74
CA SER A 39 -5.88 -4.46 12.78
C SER A 39 -7.23 -4.58 13.48
N TYR A 40 -7.30 -5.32 14.58
CA TYR A 40 -8.48 -5.44 15.44
C TYR A 40 -8.87 -4.10 16.05
N LYS A 41 -7.91 -3.32 16.57
CA LYS A 41 -8.20 -1.98 17.11
C LYS A 41 -8.80 -1.05 16.06
N VAL A 42 -8.26 -1.07 14.84
CA VAL A 42 -8.81 -0.31 13.70
C VAL A 42 -10.21 -0.81 13.36
N SER A 43 -10.41 -2.13 13.31
CA SER A 43 -11.69 -2.78 13.03
C SER A 43 -12.77 -2.42 14.04
N TYR A 44 -12.45 -2.48 15.34
CA TYR A 44 -13.35 -2.08 16.41
C TYR A 44 -13.70 -0.59 16.31
N GLY A 45 -12.73 0.27 15.94
CA GLY A 45 -12.97 1.67 15.64
C GLY A 45 -13.96 1.88 14.49
N ILE A 46 -13.79 1.15 13.38
CA ILE A 46 -14.70 1.17 12.23
C ILE A 46 -16.11 0.75 12.63
N VAL A 47 -16.25 -0.37 13.35
CA VAL A 47 -17.55 -0.86 13.84
C VAL A 47 -18.20 0.14 14.78
N SER A 48 -17.43 0.74 15.69
CA SER A 48 -17.93 1.76 16.62
C SER A 48 -18.42 3.02 15.91
N VAL A 49 -17.74 3.46 14.86
CA VAL A 49 -18.19 4.59 14.04
C VAL A 49 -19.43 4.21 13.25
N ALA A 50 -19.46 3.02 12.66
CA ALA A 50 -20.62 2.54 11.90
C ALA A 50 -21.87 2.40 12.78
N ASP A 51 -21.74 1.89 14.01
CA ASP A 51 -22.82 1.80 14.99
C ASP A 51 -23.41 3.17 15.32
N ARG A 52 -22.55 4.17 15.55
CA ARG A 52 -22.96 5.55 15.82
C ARG A 52 -23.65 6.20 14.61
N VAL A 53 -23.17 5.95 13.40
CA VAL A 53 -23.72 6.55 12.17
C VAL A 53 -25.04 5.88 11.76
N LEU A 54 -25.20 4.59 12.02
CA LEU A 54 -26.38 3.81 11.64
C LEU A 54 -27.39 3.65 12.78
N GLU A 55 -27.12 4.23 13.95
CA GLU A 55 -27.97 4.18 15.15
C GLU A 55 -28.43 2.76 15.55
N LYS A 56 -27.54 1.77 15.36
CA LYS A 56 -27.88 0.35 15.60
C LYS A 56 -27.96 -0.01 17.08
N ASN A 57 -27.34 0.79 17.96
CA ASN A 57 -27.26 0.54 19.41
C ASN A 57 -26.70 -0.85 19.73
N LEU A 58 -25.61 -1.22 19.07
CA LEU A 58 -24.95 -2.52 19.28
C LEU A 58 -24.42 -2.64 20.71
N SER A 59 -24.55 -3.85 21.28
CA SER A 59 -23.91 -4.17 22.55
C SER A 59 -22.38 -4.23 22.38
N GLU A 60 -21.64 -4.14 23.48
CA GLU A 60 -20.18 -4.28 23.43
C GLU A 60 -19.75 -5.65 22.89
N GLY A 61 -20.46 -6.71 23.25
CA GLY A 61 -20.21 -8.05 22.70
C GLY A 61 -20.43 -8.14 21.18
N ASP A 62 -21.44 -7.44 20.65
CA ASP A 62 -21.68 -7.39 19.21
C ASP A 62 -20.56 -6.64 18.48
N LYS A 63 -20.06 -5.55 19.07
CA LYS A 63 -18.95 -4.78 18.49
C LYS A 63 -17.67 -5.60 18.42
N GLU A 64 -17.34 -6.33 19.48
CA GLU A 64 -16.19 -7.24 19.52
C GLU A 64 -16.34 -8.34 18.46
N TYR A 65 -17.53 -8.94 18.35
CA TYR A 65 -17.83 -9.95 17.34
C TYR A 65 -17.61 -9.42 15.91
N TYR A 66 -18.25 -8.30 15.55
CA TYR A 66 -18.10 -7.72 14.21
C TYR A 66 -16.68 -7.22 13.94
N ALA A 67 -15.98 -6.70 14.95
CA ALA A 67 -14.59 -6.28 14.83
C ALA A 67 -13.67 -7.48 14.50
N GLY A 68 -13.90 -8.62 15.14
CA GLY A 68 -13.19 -9.86 14.84
C GLY A 68 -13.43 -10.35 13.41
N GLU A 69 -14.68 -10.27 12.93
CA GLU A 69 -15.05 -10.69 11.58
C GLU A 69 -14.37 -9.84 10.48
N ILE A 70 -14.21 -8.54 10.71
CA ILE A 70 -13.60 -7.63 9.71
C ILE A 70 -12.09 -7.44 9.89
N GLU A 71 -11.49 -7.95 10.97
CA GLU A 71 -10.05 -7.77 11.28
C GLU A 71 -9.14 -8.21 10.13
N LEU A 72 -9.33 -9.45 9.65
CA LEU A 72 -8.54 -9.99 8.55
C LEU A 72 -8.74 -9.20 7.24
N PRO A 73 -9.99 -8.90 6.80
CA PRO A 73 -10.22 -7.99 5.67
C PRO A 73 -9.54 -6.63 5.82
N VAL A 74 -9.66 -5.99 6.98
CA VAL A 74 -9.06 -4.67 7.26
C VAL A 74 -7.54 -4.74 7.16
N ARG A 75 -6.92 -5.78 7.72
CA ARG A 75 -5.48 -6.02 7.62
C ARG A 75 -5.01 -6.16 6.17
N LYS A 76 -5.73 -6.93 5.36
CA LYS A 76 -5.41 -7.10 3.92
C LYS A 76 -5.60 -5.83 3.12
N LEU A 77 -6.62 -5.03 3.44
CA LEU A 77 -6.85 -3.73 2.80
C LEU A 77 -5.79 -2.71 3.22
N ALA A 78 -5.26 -2.77 4.43
CA ALA A 78 -4.15 -1.94 4.87
C ALA A 78 -2.90 -2.20 4.02
N HIS A 79 -2.49 -3.47 3.88
CA HIS A 79 -1.36 -3.85 3.01
C HIS A 79 -1.61 -3.45 1.55
N MET A 80 -2.78 -3.73 1.00
CA MET A 80 -3.15 -3.27 -0.35
C MET A 80 -2.99 -1.74 -0.51
N THR A 81 -3.36 -0.97 0.51
CA THR A 81 -3.22 0.49 0.54
C THR A 81 -1.75 0.92 0.61
N GLU A 82 -0.92 0.23 1.40
CA GLU A 82 0.51 0.47 1.46
C GLU A 82 1.18 0.27 0.08
N TYR A 83 0.85 -0.81 -0.62
CA TYR A 83 1.35 -1.06 -1.97
C TYR A 83 0.81 -0.07 -3.01
N CYS A 84 -0.42 0.42 -2.84
CA CYS A 84 -0.94 1.53 -3.64
C CYS A 84 -0.09 2.80 -3.45
N ILE A 85 0.22 3.16 -2.21
CA ILE A 85 1.06 4.32 -1.89
C ILE A 85 2.47 4.13 -2.44
N LEU A 86 3.07 2.95 -2.28
CA LEU A 86 4.38 2.62 -2.84
C LEU A 86 4.40 2.80 -4.36
N ALA A 87 3.37 2.28 -5.04
CA ALA A 87 3.23 2.40 -6.48
C ALA A 87 3.08 3.85 -6.93
N ILE A 88 2.35 4.68 -6.18
CA ILE A 88 2.26 6.12 -6.44
C ILE A 88 3.64 6.77 -6.30
N CYS A 89 4.34 6.51 -5.20
CA CYS A 89 5.65 7.09 -4.90
C CYS A 89 6.73 6.71 -5.92
N ILE A 90 6.67 5.51 -6.51
CA ILE A 90 7.61 5.11 -7.56
C ILE A 90 7.16 5.57 -8.95
N SER A 91 5.86 5.59 -9.22
CA SER A 91 5.33 5.93 -10.55
C SER A 91 5.47 7.41 -10.88
N PHE A 92 5.28 8.30 -9.91
CA PHE A 92 5.44 9.75 -10.12
C PHE A 92 6.83 10.13 -10.69
N PRO A 93 7.96 9.79 -10.04
CA PRO A 93 9.27 10.12 -10.56
C PRO A 93 9.57 9.41 -11.89
N LEU A 94 9.15 8.15 -12.07
CA LEU A 94 9.29 7.45 -13.36
C LEU A 94 8.55 8.18 -14.49
N TYR A 95 7.33 8.67 -14.24
CA TYR A 95 6.55 9.46 -15.20
C TYR A 95 7.24 10.77 -15.57
N VAL A 96 7.78 11.48 -14.58
CA VAL A 96 8.55 12.73 -14.78
C VAL A 96 9.82 12.47 -15.60
N TYR A 97 10.45 11.30 -15.43
CA TYR A 97 11.64 10.90 -16.19
C TYR A 97 11.34 10.34 -17.59
N GLY A 98 10.06 10.30 -17.99
CA GLY A 98 9.66 9.99 -19.36
C GLY A 98 9.09 8.59 -19.56
N LEU A 99 9.03 7.74 -18.53
CA LEU A 99 8.35 6.45 -18.59
C LEU A 99 6.84 6.67 -18.47
N ARG A 100 6.10 6.46 -19.56
CA ARG A 100 4.65 6.72 -19.63
C ARG A 100 3.90 5.57 -20.27
N GLY A 101 2.58 5.58 -20.08
CA GLY A 101 1.69 4.58 -20.68
C GLY A 101 2.09 3.15 -20.29
N PHE A 102 2.08 2.25 -21.27
CA PHE A 102 2.37 0.82 -21.06
C PHE A 102 3.70 0.57 -20.34
N TRP A 103 4.75 1.33 -20.64
CA TRP A 103 6.06 1.14 -20.01
C TRP A 103 6.05 1.45 -18.51
N LEU A 104 5.27 2.44 -18.08
CA LEU A 104 5.12 2.73 -16.65
C LEU A 104 4.50 1.54 -15.91
N PHE A 105 3.46 0.92 -16.49
CA PHE A 105 2.85 -0.29 -15.92
C PHE A 105 3.85 -1.43 -15.76
N ILE A 106 4.67 -1.67 -16.78
CA ILE A 106 5.66 -2.75 -16.73
C ILE A 106 6.71 -2.48 -15.65
N PHE A 107 7.35 -1.31 -15.65
CA PHE A 107 8.45 -1.04 -14.72
C PHE A 107 7.98 -0.85 -13.27
N ALA A 108 6.95 -0.04 -13.05
CA ALA A 108 6.43 0.17 -11.69
C ALA A 108 5.70 -1.09 -11.18
N GLY A 109 4.95 -1.76 -12.04
CA GLY A 109 4.24 -2.99 -11.69
C GLY A 109 5.20 -4.13 -11.34
N LEU A 110 6.22 -4.38 -12.16
CA LEU A 110 7.22 -5.41 -11.88
C LEU A 110 7.96 -5.11 -10.57
N PHE A 111 8.30 -3.85 -10.32
CA PHE A 111 8.93 -3.45 -9.06
C PHE A 111 8.03 -3.75 -7.85
N CYS A 112 6.77 -3.32 -7.88
CA CYS A 112 5.84 -3.54 -6.77
C CYS A 112 5.55 -5.03 -6.54
N VAL A 113 5.37 -5.81 -7.62
CA VAL A 113 5.17 -7.27 -7.52
C VAL A 113 6.40 -7.96 -6.95
N ALA A 114 7.61 -7.59 -7.42
CA ALA A 114 8.84 -8.14 -6.88
C ALA A 114 9.01 -7.79 -5.40
N PHE A 115 8.68 -6.55 -5.01
CA PHE A 115 8.70 -6.11 -3.63
C PHE A 115 7.70 -6.91 -2.78
N ALA A 116 6.47 -7.12 -3.25
CA ALA A 116 5.45 -7.95 -2.60
C ALA A 116 5.91 -9.39 -2.38
N CYS A 117 6.55 -9.99 -3.39
CA CYS A 117 7.17 -11.31 -3.24
C CYS A 117 8.27 -11.32 -2.17
N THR A 118 9.07 -10.25 -2.09
CA THR A 118 10.17 -10.14 -1.11
C THR A 118 9.64 -9.95 0.30
N ASP A 119 8.56 -9.19 0.44
CA ASP A 119 7.87 -8.94 1.70
C ASP A 119 7.21 -10.21 2.25
N GLU A 120 6.49 -10.95 1.40
CA GLU A 120 5.91 -12.26 1.76
C GLU A 120 6.99 -13.30 2.12
N PHE A 121 8.10 -13.29 1.38
CA PHE A 121 9.27 -14.10 1.74
C PHE A 121 9.82 -13.70 3.12
N HIS A 122 9.93 -12.40 3.41
CA HIS A 122 10.35 -11.93 4.74
C HIS A 122 9.37 -12.36 5.84
N GLN A 123 8.06 -12.21 5.62
CA GLN A 123 7.02 -12.64 6.55
C GLN A 123 7.07 -14.16 6.83
N SER A 124 7.57 -14.98 5.89
CA SER A 124 7.75 -16.42 6.11
C SER A 124 8.70 -16.75 7.28
N PHE A 125 9.57 -15.81 7.67
CA PHE A 125 10.47 -15.95 8.81
C PHE A 125 9.90 -15.39 10.13
N VAL A 126 8.72 -14.77 10.09
CA VAL A 126 8.10 -14.10 11.23
C VAL A 126 7.05 -15.02 11.88
N ALA A 127 7.10 -15.14 13.20
CA ALA A 127 6.21 -16.03 13.94
C ALA A 127 4.72 -15.65 13.78
N GLY A 128 3.89 -16.66 13.51
CA GLY A 128 2.44 -16.50 13.36
C GLY A 128 1.99 -15.86 12.03
N ARG A 129 2.91 -15.61 11.09
CA ARG A 129 2.59 -15.21 9.73
C ARG A 129 2.52 -16.44 8.82
N SER A 130 1.55 -16.45 7.91
CA SER A 130 1.42 -17.51 6.89
C SER A 130 1.50 -16.86 5.52
N PRO A 131 2.65 -16.95 4.84
CA PRO A 131 2.82 -16.34 3.53
C PRO A 131 1.90 -17.02 2.52
N ALA A 132 1.22 -16.24 1.70
CA ALA A 132 0.29 -16.74 0.70
C ALA A 132 0.43 -15.98 -0.63
N LYS A 133 0.42 -16.74 -1.73
CA LYS A 133 0.37 -16.17 -3.10
C LYS A 133 -0.83 -15.25 -3.30
N ARG A 134 -1.91 -15.45 -2.54
CA ARG A 134 -3.10 -14.60 -2.55
C ARG A 134 -2.80 -13.20 -2.01
N ASP A 135 -1.91 -13.08 -1.02
CA ASP A 135 -1.58 -11.79 -0.42
C ASP A 135 -0.72 -10.96 -1.39
N VAL A 136 0.28 -11.56 -2.04
CA VAL A 136 0.98 -10.95 -3.19
C VAL A 136 0.01 -10.43 -4.25
N ALA A 137 -1.03 -11.22 -4.59
CA ALA A 137 -1.99 -10.82 -5.62
C ALA A 137 -2.85 -9.63 -5.19
N ILE A 138 -3.29 -9.59 -3.92
CA ILE A 138 -4.06 -8.47 -3.37
C ILE A 138 -3.20 -7.19 -3.33
N ASP A 139 -1.96 -7.30 -2.88
CA ASP A 139 -1.02 -6.17 -2.84
C ASP A 139 -0.69 -5.65 -4.24
N SER A 140 -0.55 -6.56 -5.20
CA SER A 140 -0.35 -6.22 -6.61
C SER A 140 -1.54 -5.48 -7.22
N LEU A 141 -2.77 -5.78 -6.79
CA LEU A 141 -3.96 -5.01 -7.19
C LEU A 141 -3.95 -3.60 -6.61
N GLY A 142 -3.51 -3.44 -5.36
CA GLY A 142 -3.26 -2.14 -4.74
C GLY A 142 -2.24 -1.32 -5.54
N ALA A 143 -1.11 -1.95 -5.89
CA ALA A 143 -0.08 -1.33 -6.72
C ALA A 143 -0.61 -0.91 -8.10
N LEU A 144 -1.38 -1.78 -8.77
CA LEU A 144 -2.01 -1.48 -10.05
C LEU A 144 -2.89 -0.23 -9.96
N PHE A 145 -3.72 -0.13 -8.91
CA PHE A 145 -4.55 1.05 -8.67
C PHE A 145 -3.72 2.32 -8.52
N GLY A 146 -2.62 2.27 -7.77
CA GLY A 146 -1.68 3.38 -7.62
C GLY A 146 -1.05 3.84 -8.94
N ILE A 147 -0.65 2.90 -9.80
CA ILE A 147 -0.08 3.22 -11.14
C ILE A 147 -1.13 3.91 -12.02
N VAL A 148 -2.36 3.39 -12.05
CA VAL A 148 -3.47 3.98 -12.83
C VAL A 148 -3.76 5.41 -12.36
N LEU A 149 -3.80 5.64 -11.04
CA LEU A 149 -4.04 6.97 -10.48
C LEU A 149 -2.99 7.99 -10.96
N VAL A 150 -1.70 7.64 -10.90
CA VAL A 150 -0.62 8.51 -11.38
C VAL A 150 -0.76 8.77 -12.88
N GLN A 151 -1.09 7.75 -13.66
CA GLN A 151 -1.29 7.90 -15.10
C GLN A 151 -2.43 8.86 -15.44
N LEU A 152 -3.60 8.68 -14.84
CA LEU A 152 -4.76 9.53 -15.08
C LEU A 152 -4.49 10.97 -14.66
N PHE A 153 -3.91 11.14 -13.46
CA PHE A 153 -3.52 12.44 -12.93
C PHE A 153 -2.55 13.15 -13.88
N CYS A 154 -1.39 12.54 -14.16
CA CYS A 154 -0.37 13.16 -14.98
C CYS A 154 -0.79 13.33 -16.45
N HIS A 155 -1.60 12.42 -17.01
CA HIS A 155 -2.15 12.57 -18.35
C HIS A 155 -3.05 13.81 -18.42
N GLY A 156 -3.93 14.02 -17.44
CA GLY A 156 -4.77 15.21 -17.32
C GLY A 156 -3.98 16.52 -17.37
N PHE A 157 -2.90 16.63 -16.57
CA PHE A 157 -2.03 17.81 -16.60
C PHE A 157 -1.31 17.99 -17.94
N THR A 158 -0.80 16.91 -18.54
CA THR A 158 -0.11 17.04 -19.83
C THR A 158 -1.03 17.41 -20.99
N LYS A 159 -2.32 17.07 -20.91
CA LYS A 159 -3.32 17.44 -21.92
C LYS A 159 -3.75 18.91 -21.77
N GLN A 160 -3.80 19.44 -20.55
CA GLN A 160 -4.15 20.84 -20.28
C GLN A 160 -3.02 21.84 -20.63
N SER A 161 -1.78 21.36 -20.72
CA SER A 161 -0.61 22.18 -21.08
C SER A 161 -0.32 22.25 -22.59
N ARG A 162 -1.09 21.57 -23.43
CA ARG A 162 -1.05 21.66 -24.90
C ARG A 162 -2.26 22.44 -25.39
#